data_AF-A0A822FHS1-F1
#
_entry.id   AF-A0A822FHS1-F1
#
_cell.length_a   1.000
_cell.length_b   1.000
_cell.length_c   1.000
_cell.angle_alpha   90.00
_cell.angle_beta   90.00
_cell.angle_gamma   90.00
#
_symmetry.space_group_name_H-M   'P 1'
#
loop_
_entity.id
_entity.type
_entity.pdbx_description
1 polymer ?
#
loop_
_entity_poly.entity_id
_entity_poly.type
_entity_poly.pdbx_seq_one_letter_code
_entity_poly.pdbx_strand_id
1 'polypeptide(L)'
;GTPILRPMFYDFNDDIECYKSEDQYMFGSNYLVAPVYTYRATSRSVYLPVIDKQNLIWQHYYTKQVYKGGQRYNISTTLNDFPLFVKITSNDIDTLVH
;
A
#
# COMPACT_ATOMS: atom_id res chain seq x y z
N GLY A 1 4.45 23.48 2.97
CA GLY A 1 3.77 22.39 3.70
C GLY A 1 3.79 21.14 2.83
N THR A 2 3.82 19.95 3.42
CA THR A 2 3.88 18.70 2.64
C THR A 2 2.48 18.28 2.19
N PRO A 3 2.27 17.92 0.90
CA PRO A 3 0.96 17.51 0.42
C PRO A 3 0.46 16.24 1.11
N ILE A 4 -0.87 16.13 1.25
CA ILE A 4 -1.54 14.96 1.85
C ILE A 4 -1.61 13.81 0.84
N LEU A 5 -1.92 14.11 -0.42
CA LEU A 5 -1.89 13.16 -1.53
C LEU A 5 -0.56 13.30 -2.25
N ARG A 6 0.19 12.20 -2.35
CA ARG A 6 1.54 12.21 -2.95
C ARG A 6 1.66 11.10 -3.98
N PRO A 7 2.20 11.39 -5.17
CA PRO A 7 2.55 10.32 -6.09
C PRO A 7 3.62 9.43 -5.46
N MET A 8 3.63 8.15 -5.83
CA MET A 8 4.48 7.14 -5.20
C MET A 8 5.98 7.52 -5.20
N PHE A 9 6.49 8.03 -6.34
CA PHE A 9 7.90 8.43 -6.47
C PHE A 9 8.33 9.53 -5.48
N TYR A 10 7.40 10.28 -4.89
CA TYR A 10 7.73 11.32 -3.91
C TYR A 10 8.33 10.71 -2.63
N ASP A 11 7.79 9.58 -2.18
CA ASP A 11 8.26 8.87 -0.98
C ASP A 11 9.22 7.71 -1.32
N PHE A 12 9.25 7.25 -2.58
CA PHE A 12 10.05 6.11 -3.07
C PHE A 12 10.80 6.47 -4.36
N ASN A 13 11.70 7.45 -4.28
CA ASN A 13 12.40 8.03 -5.43
C ASN A 13 13.46 7.11 -6.07
N ASP A 14 13.94 6.10 -5.35
CA ASP A 14 14.90 5.10 -5.85
C ASP A 14 14.21 3.87 -6.46
N ASP A 15 12.89 3.78 -6.36
CA ASP A 15 12.09 2.67 -6.88
C ASP A 15 11.46 3.03 -8.24
N ILE A 16 12.02 2.47 -9.32
CA ILE A 16 11.58 2.78 -10.69
C ILE A 16 10.10 2.42 -10.94
N GLU A 17 9.54 1.44 -10.23
CA GLU A 17 8.13 1.08 -10.38
C GLU A 17 7.20 2.16 -9.82
N CYS A 18 7.68 2.95 -8.85
CA CYS A 18 6.94 4.07 -8.29
C CYS A 18 6.83 5.27 -9.24
N TYR A 19 7.70 5.38 -10.24
CA TYR A 19 7.57 6.36 -11.33
C TYR A 19 6.53 5.95 -12.38
N LYS A 20 6.31 4.63 -12.55
CA LYS A 20 5.32 4.08 -13.49
C LYS A 20 3.91 4.05 -12.92
N SER A 21 3.77 4.37 -11.64
CA SER A 21 2.54 4.21 -10.89
C SER A 21 1.64 5.43 -11.04
N GLU A 22 0.64 5.34 -11.92
CA GLU A 22 -0.28 6.46 -12.21
C GLU A 22 -1.59 6.39 -11.42
N ASP A 23 -1.93 5.22 -10.87
CA ASP A 23 -3.27 4.90 -10.39
C ASP A 23 -3.34 4.52 -8.90
N GLN A 24 -2.21 4.58 -8.20
CA GLN A 24 -2.09 4.44 -6.74
C GLN A 24 -1.16 5.53 -6.18
N TYR A 25 -1.37 5.91 -4.93
CA TYR A 25 -0.68 7.05 -4.32
C TYR A 25 -0.50 6.86 -2.82
N MET A 26 0.38 7.68 -2.24
CA MET A 26 0.54 7.78 -0.79
C MET A 26 -0.42 8.82 -0.22
N PHE A 27 -1.12 8.46 0.86
CA PHE A 27 -1.89 9.37 1.69
C PHE A 27 -1.12 9.62 3.00
N GLY A 28 -0.54 10.82 3.10
CA GLY A 28 0.50 11.10 4.08
C GLY A 28 1.72 10.19 3.87
N SER A 29 2.49 9.97 4.93
CA SER A 29 3.69 9.12 4.87
C SER A 29 3.41 7.62 5.08
N ASN A 30 2.20 7.26 5.52
CA ASN A 30 1.92 5.96 6.14
C ASN A 30 0.95 5.10 5.35
N TYR A 31 0.06 5.69 4.54
CA TYR A 31 -0.96 4.94 3.82
C TYR A 31 -0.68 4.90 2.33
N LEU A 32 -0.86 3.73 1.72
CA LEU A 32 -0.89 3.55 0.27
C LEU A 32 -2.31 3.22 -0.13
N VAL A 33 -2.83 4.00 -1.08
CA VAL A 33 -4.20 3.90 -1.57
C VAL A 33 -4.19 3.53 -3.04
N ALA A 34 -4.95 2.51 -3.40
CA ALA A 34 -5.19 2.13 -4.78
C ALA A 34 -6.71 2.05 -5.05
N PRO A 35 -7.38 3.14 -5.47
CA PRO A 35 -8.83 3.20 -5.74
C PRO A 35 -9.30 2.45 -6.99
N VAL A 36 -10.31 1.59 -6.90
CA VAL A 36 -10.80 0.80 -8.04
C VAL A 36 -11.69 1.63 -8.95
N TYR A 37 -11.28 1.84 -10.21
CA TYR A 37 -12.03 2.65 -11.19
C TYR A 37 -12.93 1.82 -12.13
N THR A 38 -12.78 0.49 -12.13
CA THR A 38 -13.47 -0.41 -13.06
C THR A 38 -14.76 -0.96 -12.46
N TYR A 39 -15.88 -0.78 -13.16
CA TYR A 39 -17.18 -1.31 -12.74
C TYR A 39 -17.13 -2.84 -12.58
N ARG A 40 -17.57 -3.35 -11.41
CA ARG A 40 -17.58 -4.78 -11.03
C ARG A 40 -16.21 -5.47 -10.99
N ALA A 41 -15.10 -4.72 -10.90
CA ALA A 41 -13.81 -5.35 -10.61
C ALA A 41 -13.87 -6.05 -9.24
N THR A 42 -13.43 -7.31 -9.21
CA THR A 42 -13.36 -8.13 -8.00
C THR A 42 -11.93 -8.26 -7.46
N SER A 43 -10.96 -7.77 -8.23
CA SER A 43 -9.57 -7.68 -7.81
C SER A 43 -8.85 -6.55 -8.52
N ARG A 44 -7.70 -6.17 -7.97
CA ARG A 44 -6.82 -5.15 -8.52
C ARG A 44 -5.36 -5.52 -8.32
N SER A 45 -4.54 -5.32 -9.36
CA SER A 45 -3.09 -5.35 -9.22
C SER A 45 -2.58 -4.09 -8.52
N VAL A 46 -1.85 -4.27 -7.42
CA VAL A 46 -1.28 -3.18 -6.61
C VAL A 46 0.21 -3.43 -6.44
N TYR A 47 1.03 -2.41 -6.71
CA TYR A 47 2.45 -2.45 -6.36
C TYR A 47 2.66 -1.98 -4.94
N LEU A 48 3.34 -2.78 -4.13
CA LEU A 48 3.78 -2.35 -2.81
C LEU A 48 5.28 -2.09 -2.89
N PRO A 49 5.75 -0.83 -2.73
CA PRO A 49 7.17 -0.53 -2.84
C PRO A 49 7.94 -1.07 -1.64
N VAL A 50 9.25 -1.25 -1.82
CA VAL A 50 10.15 -1.58 -0.71
C VAL A 50 10.09 -0.44 0.32
N ILE A 51 10.08 -0.79 1.60
CA ILE A 51 10.21 0.20 2.67
C ILE A 51 11.64 0.09 3.21
N ASP A 52 12.46 1.11 2.96
CA ASP A 52 13.89 1.10 3.33
C ASP A 52 14.16 1.26 4.84
N LYS A 53 13.11 1.22 5.67
CA LYS A 53 13.22 1.23 7.12
C LYS A 53 13.11 -0.19 7.66
N GLN A 54 14.12 -0.59 8.41
CA GLN A 54 14.12 -1.86 9.13
C GLN A 54 12.85 -1.99 9.97
N ASN A 55 12.24 -3.18 9.96
CA ASN A 55 11.03 -3.54 10.69
C ASN A 55 9.72 -2.89 10.23
N LEU A 56 9.65 -2.24 9.06
CA LEU A 56 8.36 -1.83 8.48
C LEU A 56 7.86 -2.84 7.44
N ILE A 57 6.55 -3.08 7.47
CA ILE A 57 5.85 -3.94 6.52
C ILE A 57 4.52 -3.30 6.12
N TRP A 58 4.02 -3.67 4.95
CA TRP A 58 2.68 -3.27 4.52
C TRP A 58 1.64 -4.18 5.14
N GLN A 59 0.62 -3.61 5.76
CA GLN A 59 -0.57 -4.33 6.19
C GLN A 59 -1.78 -3.82 5.42
N HIS A 60 -2.57 -4.73 4.86
CA HIS A 60 -3.86 -4.38 4.30
C HIS A 60 -4.81 -3.96 5.42
N TYR A 61 -5.36 -2.76 5.31
CA TYR A 61 -6.04 -2.09 6.42
C TYR A 61 -7.27 -2.85 6.91
N TYR A 62 -8.05 -3.44 6.01
CA TYR A 62 -9.29 -4.14 6.32
C TYR A 62 -9.05 -5.58 6.79
N THR A 63 -8.26 -6.35 6.04
CA THR A 63 -8.06 -7.79 6.30
C THR A 63 -6.95 -8.09 7.29
N LYS A 64 -6.12 -7.09 7.63
CA LYS A 64 -4.92 -7.21 8.47
C LYS A 64 -3.83 -8.13 7.91
N GLN A 65 -4.01 -8.65 6.70
CA GLN A 65 -3.00 -9.43 6.01
C GLN A 65 -1.75 -8.58 5.75
N VAL A 66 -0.57 -9.17 5.92
CA VAL A 66 0.73 -8.50 5.76
C VAL A 66 1.40 -8.88 4.44
N TYR A 67 2.12 -7.92 3.87
CA TYR A 67 2.72 -8.01 2.55
C TYR A 67 4.12 -7.41 2.55
N LYS A 68 5.05 -8.08 1.87
CA LYS A 68 6.41 -7.56 1.66
C LYS A 68 6.40 -6.54 0.53
N GLY A 69 7.18 -5.47 0.67
CA GLY A 69 7.41 -4.51 -0.41
C GLY A 69 8.26 -5.08 -1.55
N GLY A 70 8.35 -4.32 -2.64
CA GLY A 70 9.14 -4.61 -3.84
C GLY A 70 8.43 -5.45 -4.90
N GLN A 71 7.11 -5.67 -4.78
CA GLN A 71 6.39 -6.54 -5.71
C GLN A 71 4.91 -6.16 -5.90
N ARG A 72 4.32 -6.71 -6.96
CA ARG A 72 2.89 -6.57 -7.26
C ARG A 72 2.09 -7.71 -6.66
N TYR A 73 0.93 -7.37 -6.12
CA TYR A 73 -0.05 -8.32 -5.61
C TYR A 73 -1.37 -8.14 -6.33
N ASN A 74 -2.10 -9.23 -6.54
CA ASN A 74 -3.49 -9.16 -6.93
C ASN A 74 -4.35 -9.16 -5.66
N ILE A 75 -4.97 -8.02 -5.37
CA ILE A 75 -5.73 -7.77 -4.14
C ILE A 75 -7.21 -7.87 -4.47
N SER A 76 -7.92 -8.76 -3.80
CA SER A 76 -9.37 -8.84 -3.89
C SER A 76 -10.00 -7.54 -3.39
N THR A 77 -11.03 -7.08 -4.09
CA THR A 77 -11.74 -5.84 -3.77
C THR A 77 -13.23 -6.05 -4.01
N THR A 78 -14.05 -5.34 -3.26
CA THR A 78 -15.50 -5.30 -3.36
C THR A 78 -15.95 -3.91 -3.79
N LEU A 79 -17.26 -3.69 -3.90
CA LEU A 79 -17.80 -2.36 -4.20
C LEU A 79 -17.59 -1.37 -3.04
N ASN A 80 -17.43 -1.88 -1.82
CA ASN A 80 -17.40 -1.09 -0.57
C ASN A 80 -16.00 -0.96 0.02
N ASP A 81 -15.01 -1.68 -0.50
CA ASP A 81 -13.62 -1.58 -0.10
C ASP A 81 -12.74 -1.34 -1.32
N PHE A 82 -11.64 -0.66 -1.10
CA PHE A 82 -10.57 -0.51 -2.08
C PHE A 82 -9.27 -0.96 -1.41
N PRO A 83 -8.27 -1.41 -2.18
CA PRO A 83 -6.98 -1.73 -1.61
C PRO A 83 -6.37 -0.52 -0.88
N LEU A 84 -6.28 -0.66 0.44
CA LEU A 84 -5.74 0.32 1.35
C LEU A 84 -4.70 -0.36 2.23
N PHE A 85 -3.49 0.16 2.24
CA PHE A 85 -2.39 -0.37 3.01
C PHE A 85 -1.85 0.66 3.97
N VAL A 86 -1.39 0.21 5.12
CA VAL A 86 -0.73 1.03 6.13
C VAL A 86 0.63 0.42 6.44
N LYS A 87 1.63 1.28 6.62
CA LYS A 87 2.94 0.88 7.15
C LYS A 87 2.79 0.58 8.64
N ILE A 88 3.10 -0.64 9.04
CA ILE A 88 3.14 -1.05 10.46
C ILE A 88 4.54 -1.53 10.82
N THR A 89 4.84 -1.57 12.12
CA THR A 89 6.05 -2.23 12.60
C THR A 89 5.81 -3.74 12.61
N SER A 90 6.81 -4.53 12.24
CA SER A 90 6.73 -6.00 12.35
C SER A 90 6.46 -6.45 13.79
N ASN A 91 6.90 -5.68 14.79
CA ASN A 91 6.64 -5.94 16.21
C ASN A 91 5.17 -5.72 16.61
N ASP A 92 4.41 -4.94 15.83
CA ASP A 92 2.96 -4.74 16.05
C ASP A 92 2.17 -6.01 15.65
N ILE A 93 2.79 -6.93 14.92
CA ILE A 93 2.19 -8.23 14.56
C ILE A 93 2.17 -9.16 15.78
N ASP A 94 3.25 -9.19 16.57
CA ASP A 94 3.38 -10.08 17.72
C ASP A 94 2.44 -9.71 18.88
N THR A 95 2.04 -8.44 18.97
CA THR A 95 1.10 -7.94 20.00
C THR A 95 -0.37 -8.19 19.67
N LEU A 96 -0.71 -8.65 18.46
CA LEU A 96 -2.07 -8.99 18.06
C LEU A 96 -2.41 -10.48 18.24
N VAL A 97 -1.43 -11.31 18.63
CA VAL A 97 -1.57 -12.77 18.80
C VAL A 97 -1.62 -13.18 20.28
N HIS A 98 -1.66 -12.21 21.20
CA HIS A 98 -1.81 -12.39 22.65
C HIS A 98 -2.98 -11.57 23.19
#